data_AF-A0A9P6FNZ3-F1
#
_entry.id   AF-A0A9P6FNZ3-F1
#
_cell.length_a   1.000
_cell.length_b   1.000
_cell.length_c   1.000
_cell.angle_alpha   90.00
_cell.angle_beta   90.00
_cell.angle_gamma   90.00
#
_symmetry.space_group_name_H-M   'P 1'
#
loop_
_entity.id
_entity.type
_entity.pdbx_description
1 polymer ?
#
loop_
_entity_poly.entity_id
_entity_poly.type
_entity_poly.pdbx_seq_one_letter_code
_entity_poly.pdbx_strand_id
1 'polypeptide(L)'
;TALYYQVVQCYSPHIIAEQLFGHTHYDEFALYYHSNVKNTDSAVLTTLIGPSITPYTDLNPGSWSVFDPETYVADMSKAAT
;
A
#
# COMPACT_ATOMS: atom_id res chain seq x y z
N THR A 1 8.73 -16.23 -0.44
CA THR A 1 7.83 -15.42 0.41
C THR A 1 8.16 -15.52 1.89
N ALA A 2 8.42 -16.70 2.46
CA ALA A 2 8.77 -16.83 3.89
C ALA A 2 9.97 -15.96 4.34
N LEU A 3 11.02 -15.88 3.50
CA LEU A 3 12.20 -15.05 3.79
C LEU A 3 11.88 -13.55 3.85
N TYR A 4 10.97 -13.06 3.00
CA TYR A 4 10.58 -11.65 2.96
C TYR A 4 9.91 -11.23 4.28
N TYR A 5 8.92 -12.01 4.71
CA TYR A 5 8.19 -11.76 5.96
C TYR A 5 9.11 -11.82 7.18
N GLN A 6 10.10 -12.73 7.20
CA GLN A 6 11.07 -12.80 8.28
C GLN A 6 11.92 -11.52 8.37
N VAL A 7 12.42 -11.01 7.25
CA VAL A 7 13.19 -9.76 7.23
C VAL A 7 12.34 -8.59 7.73
N VAL A 8 11.11 -8.45 7.21
CA VAL A 8 10.20 -7.40 7.64
C VAL A 8 9.92 -7.50 9.14
N GLN A 9 9.63 -8.70 9.64
CA GLN A 9 9.38 -8.92 11.06
C GLN A 9 10.59 -8.59 11.96
N CYS A 10 11.81 -8.95 11.55
CA CYS A 10 13.02 -8.70 12.34
C CYS A 10 13.36 -7.21 12.47
N TYR A 11 13.00 -6.40 11.47
CA TYR A 11 13.42 -5.00 11.38
C TYR A 11 12.28 -3.99 11.58
N SER A 12 11.04 -4.43 11.78
CA SER A 12 9.89 -3.56 12.02
C SER A 12 9.42 -3.63 13.47
N PRO A 13 8.92 -2.52 14.05
CA PRO A 13 8.82 -1.17 13.45
C PRO A 13 10.10 -0.33 13.61
N HIS A 14 11.17 -0.88 14.21
CA HIS A 14 12.27 -0.06 14.73
C HIS A 14 13.26 0.45 13.67
N ILE A 15 13.36 -0.22 12.52
CA ILE A 15 14.28 0.13 11.42
C ILE A 15 13.51 0.43 10.14
N ILE A 16 12.55 -0.42 9.77
CA ILE A 16 11.65 -0.19 8.64
C ILE A 16 10.50 0.71 9.09
N ALA A 17 10.43 1.90 8.53
CA ALA A 17 9.38 2.87 8.85
C ALA A 17 8.06 2.59 8.12
N GLU A 18 8.11 2.22 6.84
CA GLU A 18 6.92 1.96 6.01
C GLU A 18 7.29 1.13 4.77
N GLN A 19 6.30 0.46 4.18
CA GLN A 19 6.44 -0.25 2.89
C GLN A 19 5.49 0.33 1.85
N LEU A 20 5.99 0.54 0.63
CA LEU A 20 5.26 1.15 -0.48
C LEU A 20 5.25 0.21 -1.68
N PHE A 21 4.06 -0.13 -2.18
CA PHE A 21 3.88 -1.02 -3.33
C PHE A 21 2.89 -0.45 -4.35
N GLY A 22 2.75 -1.17 -5.46
CA GLY A 22 1.73 -0.94 -6.48
C GLY A 22 1.32 -2.28 -7.08
N HIS A 23 1.33 -2.38 -8.42
CA HIS A 23 0.98 -3.58 -9.19
C HIS A 23 -0.49 -3.98 -9.17
N THR A 24 -1.22 -3.88 -8.05
CA THR A 24 -2.64 -4.24 -8.00
C THR A 24 -3.53 -3.26 -8.76
N HIS A 25 -3.05 -2.03 -8.97
CA HIS A 25 -3.77 -0.88 -9.55
C HIS A 25 -4.80 -0.22 -8.62
N TYR A 26 -5.00 -0.76 -7.42
CA TYR A 26 -5.98 -0.26 -6.45
C TYR A 26 -5.30 0.51 -5.31
N ASP A 27 -6.09 1.36 -4.66
CA ASP A 27 -5.72 2.02 -3.39
C ASP A 27 -6.06 1.06 -2.23
N GLU A 28 -5.03 0.44 -1.68
CA GLU A 28 -5.15 -0.63 -0.68
C GLU A 28 -4.07 -0.51 0.40
N PHE A 29 -4.25 -1.24 1.49
CA PHE A 29 -3.19 -1.43 2.47
C PHE A 29 -3.18 -2.85 3.02
N ALA A 30 -2.03 -3.27 3.53
CA ALA A 30 -1.85 -4.55 4.21
C ALA A 30 -1.20 -4.36 5.58
N LEU A 31 -1.49 -5.29 6.50
CA LEU A 31 -0.91 -5.31 7.84
C LEU A 31 0.04 -6.51 7.98
N TYR A 32 1.24 -6.24 8.47
CA TYR A 32 2.22 -7.25 8.86
C TYR A 32 2.12 -7.52 10.35
N TYR A 33 2.24 -8.81 10.70
CA TYR A 33 2.14 -9.29 12.06
C TYR A 33 3.41 -10.04 12.47
N HIS A 34 3.86 -9.89 13.72
CA HIS A 34 5.02 -10.62 14.25
C HIS A 34 4.70 -12.03 14.74
N SER A 35 3.42 -12.43 14.71
CA SER A 35 3.00 -13.78 15.10
C SER A 35 1.88 -14.28 14.20
N ASN A 36 1.58 -15.57 14.30
CA ASN A 36 0.45 -16.18 13.58
C ASN A 36 -0.92 -15.74 14.11
N VAL A 37 -0.97 -15.09 15.28
CA VAL A 37 -2.20 -14.51 15.82
C VAL A 37 -2.33 -13.12 15.24
N LYS A 38 -3.43 -12.81 14.53
CA LYS A 38 -3.69 -11.49 13.93
C LYS A 38 -4.59 -10.65 14.84
N ASN A 39 -3.99 -9.92 15.76
CA ASN A 39 -4.68 -9.00 16.65
C ASN A 39 -3.92 -7.65 16.71
N THR A 40 -4.42 -6.70 17.50
CA THR A 40 -3.81 -5.37 17.63
C THR A 40 -2.40 -5.42 18.20
N ASP A 41 -2.12 -6.35 19.12
CA ASP A 41 -0.83 -6.46 19.82
C ASP A 41 0.26 -7.10 18.95
N SER A 42 -0.16 -7.81 17.89
CA SER A 42 0.75 -8.48 16.97
C SER A 42 1.03 -7.71 15.68
N ALA A 43 0.26 -6.66 15.39
CA ALA A 43 0.49 -5.80 14.23
C ALA A 43 1.77 -4.98 14.41
N VAL A 44 2.69 -5.03 13.44
CA VAL A 44 4.01 -4.37 13.53
C VAL A 44 4.29 -3.34 12.45
N LEU A 45 3.63 -3.44 11.30
CA LEU A 45 3.91 -2.56 10.18
C LEU A 45 2.72 -2.52 9.22
N THR A 46 2.37 -1.32 8.79
CA THR A 46 1.46 -1.06 7.67
C THR A 46 2.18 -1.26 6.34
N THR A 47 1.44 -1.32 5.26
CA THR A 47 2.01 -1.36 3.92
C THR A 47 1.01 -0.70 3.02
N LEU A 48 1.44 0.35 2.35
CA LEU A 48 0.59 1.16 1.51
C LEU A 48 0.77 0.72 0.05
N ILE A 49 -0.34 0.44 -0.63
CA ILE A 49 -0.37 -0.02 -2.01
C ILE A 49 -1.06 1.06 -2.81
N GLY A 50 -0.28 1.76 -3.63
CA GLY A 50 -0.75 2.89 -4.40
C GLY A 50 -1.52 2.48 -5.65
N PRO A 51 -2.52 3.30 -6.07
CA PRO A 51 -3.23 3.10 -7.32
C PRO A 51 -2.31 3.33 -8.52
N SER A 52 -2.75 2.91 -9.70
CA SER A 52 -1.99 3.11 -10.94
C SER A 52 -2.36 4.39 -11.67
N ILE A 53 -1.37 5.00 -12.32
CA ILE A 53 -1.60 6.07 -13.31
C ILE A 53 -2.30 5.50 -14.56
N THR A 54 -2.01 4.24 -14.92
CA THR A 54 -2.72 3.59 -16.03
C THR A 54 -4.18 3.30 -15.63
N PRO A 55 -5.16 3.57 -16.51
CA PRO A 55 -6.57 3.27 -16.24
C PRO A 55 -6.92 1.79 -16.45
N TYR A 56 -5.94 0.92 -16.77
CA TYR A 56 -6.20 -0.47 -17.12
C TYR A 56 -6.85 -1.28 -15.97
N THR A 57 -7.98 -1.97 -16.15
CA THR A 57 -8.86 -1.98 -17.34
C THR A 57 -10.05 -1.02 -17.27
N ASP A 58 -10.40 -0.49 -16.10
CA ASP A 58 -11.57 0.38 -15.93
C ASP A 58 -11.48 1.20 -14.63
N LEU A 59 -10.36 1.88 -14.44
CA LEU A 59 -10.11 2.74 -13.28
C LEU A 59 -9.76 4.16 -13.74
N ASN A 60 -10.03 5.14 -12.88
CA ASN A 60 -9.48 6.47 -13.09
C ASN A 60 -7.97 6.45 -12.79
N PRO A 61 -7.13 7.13 -13.60
CA PRO A 61 -5.73 7.36 -13.26
C PRO A 61 -5.59 7.94 -11.85
N GLY A 62 -4.80 7.26 -11.02
CA GLY A 62 -4.51 7.66 -9.65
C GLY A 62 -3.03 7.97 -9.42
N SER A 63 -2.77 8.94 -8.56
CA SER A 63 -1.46 9.16 -7.92
C SER A 63 -1.66 9.44 -6.44
N TRP A 64 -0.61 9.28 -5.63
CA TRP A 64 -0.73 9.40 -4.19
C TRP A 64 0.52 10.02 -3.57
N SER A 65 0.32 10.68 -2.43
CA SER A 65 1.37 11.19 -1.56
C SER A 65 1.58 10.23 -0.39
N VAL A 66 2.84 9.99 -0.03
CA VAL A 66 3.22 9.02 1.02
C VAL A 66 3.40 9.68 2.38
N PHE A 67 3.91 10.92 2.41
CA PHE A 67 4.18 11.64 3.66
C PHE A 67 2.92 12.21 4.29
N ASP A 68 1.96 12.56 3.45
CA ASP A 68 0.59 12.93 3.83
C ASP A 68 -0.32 12.09 2.92
N PRO A 69 -1.03 11.08 3.46
CA PRO A 69 -1.72 10.08 2.66
C PRO A 69 -2.93 10.68 1.95
N GLU A 70 -2.67 11.27 0.78
CA GLU A 70 -3.65 11.85 -0.12
C GLU A 70 -3.59 11.12 -1.46
N THR A 71 -4.77 10.78 -2.00
CA THR A 71 -4.92 10.18 -3.32
C THR A 71 -5.55 11.19 -4.28
N TYR A 72 -4.87 11.45 -5.39
CA TYR A 72 -5.32 12.31 -6.48
C TYR A 72 -5.82 11.45 -7.63
N VAL A 73 -6.98 11.82 -8.19
CA VAL A 73 -7.66 11.03 -9.22
C VAL A 73 -8.02 11.92 -10.40
N ALA A 74 -7.70 11.48 -11.62
CA ALA A 74 -8.19 12.10 -12.84
C ALA A 74 -9.52 11.46 -13.25
N ASP A 75 -10.62 12.19 -13.10
CA ASP A 75 -11.96 11.71 -13.50
C ASP A 75 -12.06 11.62 -15.02
N MET A 76 -11.99 10.39 -15.55
CA MET A 76 -12.01 10.12 -16.98
C MET A 76 -13.36 10.46 -17.63
N SER A 77 -14.45 10.53 -16.86
CA SER A 77 -15.75 10.99 -17.37
C SER A 77 -15.77 12.48 -17.72
N LYS A 78 -14.81 13.24 -17.19
CA LYS A 78 -14.66 14.69 -17.39
C LYS A 78 -13.45 15.07 -18.24
N ALA A 79 -12.61 14.10 -18.61
CA ALA A 79 -11.36 14.34 -19.34
C ALA A 79 -11.55 14.61 -20.84
N ALA A 80 -12.76 14.43 -21.37
CA ALA A 80 -13.08 14.65 -22.79
C ALA A 80 -14.14 15.75 -22.97
N THR A 81 -13.66 16.99 -23.02
CA THR A 81 -14.21 18.09 -23.84
C THR A 81 -13.07 18.88 -24.44
#